data_AF-A0A2T7F541-F1
#
_entry.id   AF-A0A2T7F541-F1
#
_cell.length_a   1.000
_cell.length_b   1.000
_cell.length_c   1.000
_cell.angle_alpha   90.00
_cell.angle_beta   90.00
_cell.angle_gamma   90.00
#
_symmetry.space_group_name_H-M   'P 1'
#
loop_
_entity.id
_entity.type
_entity.pdbx_description
1 polymer ?
#
loop_
_entity_poly.entity_id
_entity_poly.type
_entity_poly.pdbx_seq_one_letter_code
_entity_poly.pdbx_strand_id
1 'polypeptide(L)'
;MERPRSSRHIRFDHLEMHQYLEDIDDPELQRLRCRVKYHALRFKPHIMKTSSEIVNKVLSEGHFMSIHLHFELDMLAFAGCIDIFTPHEQKILLKYRKEHFAEKLLVTRERRLIGKCPLTPEEVDLILRAMGFDNTTLIYLASGELFGGKRFMKPFEAMFPRLENHSTVGPGKLEENTQRASGIGS
;
A
#
# COMPACT_ATOMS: atom_id res chain seq x y z
N MET A 1 -3.80 21.57 -25.54
CA MET A 1 -4.17 22.24 -24.27
C MET A 1 -4.01 21.20 -23.16
N GLU A 2 -2.81 21.10 -22.58
CA GLU A 2 -2.54 20.15 -21.49
C GLU A 2 -3.22 20.64 -20.21
N ARG A 3 -4.01 19.79 -19.56
CA ARG A 3 -4.55 20.10 -18.24
C ARG A 3 -3.39 20.20 -17.25
N PRO A 4 -3.32 21.23 -16.39
CA PRO A 4 -2.30 21.30 -15.35
C PRO A 4 -2.34 20.03 -14.49
N ARG A 5 -1.18 19.36 -14.33
CA ARG A 5 -1.05 18.11 -13.59
C ARG A 5 -1.24 18.41 -12.09
N SER A 6 -2.46 18.33 -11.56
CA SER A 6 -2.71 18.39 -10.11
C SER A 6 -2.15 17.13 -9.43
N SER A 7 -1.68 17.24 -8.17
CA SER A 7 -1.23 16.10 -7.38
C SER A 7 -2.36 15.07 -7.22
N ARG A 8 -2.05 13.79 -7.43
CA ARG A 8 -3.05 12.70 -7.41
C ARG A 8 -2.67 11.63 -6.39
N HIS A 9 -3.67 11.07 -5.73
CA HIS A 9 -3.51 9.84 -4.95
C HIS A 9 -4.23 8.73 -5.71
N ILE A 10 -3.47 7.69 -6.10
CA ILE A 10 -4.03 6.52 -6.77
C ILE A 10 -3.83 5.32 -5.84
N ARG A 11 -4.95 4.66 -5.52
CA ARG A 11 -4.96 3.43 -4.73
C ARG A 11 -5.36 2.28 -5.64
N PHE A 12 -4.51 1.27 -5.73
CA PHE A 12 -4.74 0.08 -6.55
C PHE A 12 -5.20 -1.10 -5.69
N ASP A 13 -6.29 -0.91 -4.95
CA ASP A 13 -6.80 -1.94 -4.05
C ASP A 13 -8.29 -2.22 -4.28
N HIS A 14 -8.64 -3.51 -4.24
CA HIS A 14 -9.97 -3.93 -3.86
C HIS A 14 -9.99 -4.08 -2.34
N LEU A 15 -10.27 -2.98 -1.61
CA LEU A 15 -10.45 -3.07 -0.16
C LEU A 15 -11.72 -3.90 0.11
N GLU A 16 -11.56 -5.19 0.43
CA GLU A 16 -12.64 -5.98 1.02
C GLU A 16 -12.87 -5.52 2.46
N MET A 17 -13.45 -4.33 2.64
CA MET A 17 -14.03 -3.88 3.91
C MET A 17 -15.38 -4.59 4.18
N HIS A 18 -15.57 -5.81 3.65
CA HIS A 18 -16.85 -6.52 3.73
C HIS A 18 -16.93 -7.51 4.89
N GLN A 19 -15.80 -7.97 5.46
CA GLN A 19 -15.83 -9.09 6.42
C GLN A 19 -15.86 -8.70 7.91
N TYR A 20 -15.85 -7.42 8.27
CA TYR A 20 -15.82 -6.98 9.69
C TYR A 20 -17.11 -6.34 10.19
N LEU A 21 -18.20 -6.38 9.42
CA LEU A 21 -19.45 -5.68 9.74
C LEU A 21 -20.68 -6.62 9.68
N GLU A 22 -20.52 -7.87 10.13
CA GLU A 22 -21.59 -8.88 10.13
C GLU A 22 -22.71 -8.59 11.15
N ASP A 23 -22.58 -7.56 12.01
CA ASP A 23 -23.52 -7.33 13.13
C ASP A 23 -24.61 -6.26 12.89
N ILE A 24 -24.76 -5.70 11.68
CA ILE A 24 -25.88 -4.76 11.39
C ILE A 24 -26.36 -4.96 9.97
N ASP A 25 -27.61 -5.38 9.85
CA ASP A 25 -28.28 -5.68 8.58
C ASP A 25 -28.68 -4.43 7.78
N ASP A 26 -28.62 -3.23 8.37
CA ASP A 26 -28.95 -1.97 7.69
C ASP A 26 -27.72 -1.35 7.00
N PRO A 27 -27.67 -1.33 5.65
CA PRO A 27 -26.55 -0.76 4.90
C PRO A 27 -26.34 0.74 5.15
N GLU A 28 -27.41 1.50 5.42
CA GLU A 28 -27.31 2.94 5.67
C GLU A 28 -26.71 3.20 7.06
N LEU A 29 -27.12 2.42 8.06
CA LEU A 29 -26.52 2.49 9.39
C LEU A 29 -25.04 2.07 9.36
N GLN A 30 -24.67 1.08 8.55
CA GLN A 30 -23.26 0.70 8.35
C GLN A 30 -22.44 1.81 7.68
N ARG A 31 -22.98 2.44 6.63
CA ARG A 31 -22.34 3.60 5.98
C ARG A 31 -22.13 4.75 6.96
N LEU A 32 -23.15 5.07 7.76
CA LEU A 32 -23.07 6.10 8.78
C LEU A 32 -21.99 5.77 9.82
N ARG A 33 -21.96 4.53 10.33
CA ARG A 33 -20.93 4.07 11.27
C ARG A 33 -19.52 4.18 10.70
N CYS A 34 -19.30 3.72 9.46
CA CYS A 34 -18.01 3.86 8.78
C CYS A 34 -17.59 5.33 8.69
N ARG A 35 -18.50 6.22 8.30
CA ARG A 35 -18.24 7.66 8.18
C ARG A 35 -17.91 8.30 9.53
N VAL A 36 -18.68 7.98 10.57
CA VAL A 36 -18.45 8.48 11.94
C VAL A 36 -17.09 8.00 12.46
N LYS A 37 -16.79 6.69 12.35
CA LYS A 37 -15.49 6.14 12.76
C LYS A 37 -14.33 6.80 12.00
N TYR A 38 -14.47 6.98 10.69
CA TYR A 38 -13.46 7.65 9.87
C TYR A 38 -13.22 9.10 10.33
N HIS A 39 -14.26 9.87 10.61
CA HIS A 39 -14.11 11.26 11.07
C HIS A 39 -13.57 11.37 12.51
N ALA A 40 -13.89 10.39 13.36
CA ALA A 40 -13.41 10.31 14.74
C ALA A 40 -11.93 9.89 14.82
N LEU A 41 -11.45 9.09 13.85
CA LEU A 41 -10.05 8.74 13.73
C LEU A 41 -9.23 9.99 13.34
N ARG A 42 -8.56 10.57 14.34
CA ARG A 42 -7.64 11.69 14.17
C ARG A 42 -6.25 11.28 14.62
N PHE A 43 -5.27 11.50 13.76
CA PHE A 43 -3.87 11.28 14.11
C PHE A 43 -3.43 12.24 15.21
N LYS A 44 -2.48 11.80 16.03
CA LYS A 44 -1.86 12.65 17.06
C LYS A 44 -1.19 13.86 16.38
N PRO A 45 -1.14 15.04 17.06
CA PRO A 45 -0.60 16.26 16.46
C PRO A 45 0.81 16.13 15.88
N HIS A 46 1.70 15.36 16.53
CA HIS A 46 3.06 15.14 16.03
C HIS A 46 3.09 14.37 14.70
N ILE A 47 2.22 13.37 14.51
CA ILE A 47 2.12 12.61 13.26
C ILE A 47 1.63 13.54 12.13
N MET A 48 0.63 14.37 12.43
CA MET A 48 0.12 15.35 11.46
C MET A 48 1.20 16.37 11.06
N LYS A 49 2.02 16.82 12.03
CA LYS A 49 3.13 17.74 11.78
C LYS A 49 4.17 17.10 10.84
N THR A 50 4.68 15.92 11.18
CA THR A 50 5.65 15.21 10.35
C THR A 50 5.11 14.88 8.96
N SER A 51 3.85 14.43 8.87
CA SER A 51 3.18 14.18 7.58
C SER A 51 3.12 15.45 6.72
N SER A 52 2.78 16.60 7.33
CA SER A 52 2.74 17.89 6.62
C SER A 52 4.12 18.31 6.13
N GLU A 53 5.17 18.10 6.94
CA GLU A 53 6.56 18.38 6.54
C GLU A 53 6.99 17.52 5.34
N ILE A 54 6.69 16.23 5.36
CA ILE A 54 6.94 15.31 4.24
C ILE A 54 6.22 15.79 2.98
N VAL A 55 4.92 16.05 3.07
CA VAL A 55 4.11 16.50 1.93
C VAL A 55 4.64 17.82 1.37
N ASN A 56 4.97 18.78 2.23
CA ASN A 56 5.52 20.07 1.80
C ASN A 56 6.86 19.92 1.09
N LYS A 57 7.73 19.01 1.56
CA LYS A 57 9.00 18.71 0.90
C LYS A 57 8.77 18.12 -0.50
N VAL A 58 7.92 17.11 -0.65
CA VAL A 58 7.63 16.53 -1.97
C VAL A 58 6.97 17.56 -2.90
N LEU A 59 6.05 18.37 -2.39
CA LEU A 59 5.40 19.44 -3.17
C LEU A 59 6.39 20.51 -3.64
N SER A 60 7.45 20.78 -2.87
CA SER A 60 8.48 21.75 -3.27
C SER A 60 9.28 21.30 -4.50
N GLU A 61 9.32 19.99 -4.78
CA GLU A 61 9.95 19.40 -5.98
C GLU A 61 9.00 19.32 -7.19
N GLY A 62 7.72 19.65 -6.97
CA GLY A 62 6.69 19.72 -7.98
C GLY A 62 5.45 18.89 -7.66
N HIS A 63 4.55 18.79 -8.63
CA HIS A 63 3.38 17.93 -8.53
C HIS A 63 3.80 16.46 -8.51
N PHE A 64 3.27 15.72 -7.54
CA PHE A 64 3.60 14.32 -7.34
C PHE A 64 2.36 13.45 -7.32
N MET A 65 2.57 12.16 -7.54
CA MET A 65 1.58 11.12 -7.40
C MET A 65 1.95 10.24 -6.21
N SER A 66 1.01 10.01 -5.29
CA SER A 66 1.22 9.06 -4.20
C SER A 66 0.63 7.70 -4.56
N ILE A 67 1.43 6.65 -4.41
CA ILE A 67 1.05 5.24 -4.63
C ILE A 67 1.33 4.44 -3.36
N HIS A 68 0.37 3.60 -2.99
CA HIS A 68 0.55 2.56 -1.99
C HIS A 68 0.53 1.20 -2.68
N LEU A 69 1.61 0.42 -2.51
CA LEU A 69 1.70 -0.95 -3.01
C LEU A 69 1.46 -1.93 -1.85
N HIS A 70 0.29 -2.57 -1.83
CA HIS A 70 -0.03 -3.65 -0.89
C HIS A 70 0.61 -4.99 -1.28
N PHE A 71 1.93 -4.99 -1.50
CA PHE A 71 2.70 -6.16 -1.93
C PHE A 71 3.60 -6.69 -0.80
N GLU A 72 3.10 -6.61 0.42
CA GLU A 72 3.75 -7.04 1.67
C GLU A 72 3.42 -8.51 1.97
N LEU A 73 4.21 -9.16 2.83
CA LEU A 73 4.09 -10.59 3.13
C LEU A 73 2.68 -10.99 3.61
N ASP A 74 2.14 -10.22 4.56
CA ASP A 74 0.84 -10.44 5.18
C ASP A 74 -0.30 -10.25 4.17
N MET A 75 -0.24 -9.21 3.34
CA MET A 75 -1.22 -8.91 2.30
C MET A 75 -1.25 -10.03 1.24
N LEU A 76 -0.08 -10.50 0.80
CA LEU A 76 0.04 -11.57 -0.17
C LEU A 76 -0.40 -12.93 0.39
N ALA A 77 -0.02 -13.22 1.64
CA ALA A 77 -0.45 -14.43 2.35
C ALA A 77 -1.97 -14.42 2.59
N PHE A 78 -2.55 -13.28 2.96
CA PHE A 78 -4.00 -13.10 3.12
C PHE A 78 -4.75 -13.26 1.79
N ALA A 79 -4.22 -12.66 0.72
CA ALA A 79 -4.81 -12.76 -0.62
C ALA A 79 -4.67 -14.18 -1.21
N GLY A 80 -3.70 -15.00 -0.77
CA GLY A 80 -3.49 -16.34 -1.30
C GLY A 80 -3.00 -16.35 -2.76
N CYS A 81 -2.32 -15.28 -3.17
CA CYS A 81 -1.87 -15.08 -4.55
C CYS A 81 -0.40 -15.46 -4.71
N ILE A 82 -0.12 -16.76 -4.83
CA ILE A 82 1.25 -17.29 -4.72
C ILE A 82 1.90 -17.69 -6.06
N ASP A 83 1.14 -17.80 -7.15
CA ASP A 83 1.58 -18.36 -8.45
C ASP A 83 2.75 -17.60 -9.09
N ILE A 84 2.90 -16.31 -8.80
CA ILE A 84 3.97 -15.45 -9.34
C ILE A 84 5.30 -15.58 -8.59
N PHE A 85 5.32 -16.33 -7.48
CA PHE A 85 6.49 -16.49 -6.63
C PHE A 85 7.19 -17.82 -6.89
N THR A 86 8.47 -17.89 -6.51
CA THR A 86 9.26 -19.14 -6.59
C THR A 86 8.73 -20.19 -5.62
N PRO A 87 8.99 -21.50 -5.85
CA PRO A 87 8.54 -22.55 -4.93
C PRO A 87 9.01 -22.37 -3.48
N HIS A 88 10.14 -21.69 -3.26
CA HIS A 88 10.63 -21.36 -1.93
C HIS A 88 9.78 -20.26 -1.28
N GLU A 89 9.55 -19.16 -1.99
CA GLU A 89 8.71 -18.04 -1.54
C GLU A 89 7.26 -18.47 -1.31
N GLN A 90 6.72 -19.36 -2.16
CA GLN A 90 5.39 -19.93 -1.99
C GLN A 90 5.27 -20.68 -0.65
N LYS A 91 6.29 -21.45 -0.26
CA LYS A 91 6.30 -22.15 1.04
C LYS A 91 6.28 -21.16 2.21
N ILE A 92 6.98 -20.04 2.09
CA ILE A 92 6.98 -18.98 3.11
C ILE A 92 5.58 -18.39 3.24
N LEU A 93 4.95 -18.01 2.12
CA LEU A 93 3.59 -17.45 2.10
C LEU A 93 2.54 -18.41 2.66
N LEU A 94 2.60 -19.68 2.26
CA LEU A 94 1.69 -20.72 2.75
C LEU A 94 1.86 -20.98 4.24
N LYS A 95 3.11 -21.01 4.73
CA LYS A 95 3.41 -21.17 6.16
C LYS A 95 2.87 -19.97 6.95
N TYR A 96 3.22 -18.75 6.54
CA TYR A 96 2.75 -17.53 7.20
C TYR A 96 1.23 -17.47 7.24
N ARG A 97 0.56 -17.85 6.14
CA ARG A 97 -0.89 -17.88 6.06
C ARG A 97 -1.52 -18.82 7.09
N LYS A 98 -0.99 -20.04 7.19
CA LYS A 98 -1.49 -21.06 8.11
C LYS A 98 -1.36 -20.63 9.58
N GLU A 99 -0.32 -19.85 9.89
CA GLU A 99 -0.05 -19.38 11.26
C GLU A 99 -0.91 -18.17 11.65
N HIS A 100 -1.26 -17.29 10.70
CA HIS A 100 -1.88 -15.98 11.00
C HIS A 100 -3.33 -15.82 10.56
N PHE A 101 -3.83 -16.66 9.63
CA PHE A 101 -5.18 -16.51 9.07
C PHE A 101 -5.99 -17.80 9.17
N ALA A 102 -7.31 -17.64 9.22
CA ALA A 102 -8.24 -18.75 9.21
C ALA A 102 -8.08 -19.61 7.94
N GLU A 103 -8.21 -20.93 8.12
CA GLU A 103 -8.19 -21.85 7.00
C GLU A 103 -9.32 -21.53 6.02
N LYS A 104 -8.95 -21.34 4.76
CA LYS A 104 -9.88 -21.05 3.67
C LYS A 104 -9.34 -21.69 2.41
N LEU A 105 -10.18 -22.43 1.70
CA LEU A 105 -9.85 -22.96 0.38
C LEU A 105 -9.79 -21.79 -0.59
N LEU A 106 -8.58 -21.45 -1.04
CA LEU A 106 -8.34 -20.39 -2.00
C LEU A 106 -7.74 -21.00 -3.27
N VAL A 107 -8.39 -20.78 -4.40
CA VAL A 107 -7.84 -21.09 -5.72
C VAL A 107 -7.15 -19.84 -6.24
N THR A 108 -5.82 -19.86 -6.29
CA THR A 108 -5.02 -18.67 -6.61
C THR A 108 -5.41 -18.02 -7.94
N ARG A 109 -5.56 -18.84 -8.99
CA ARG A 109 -5.93 -18.35 -10.33
C ARG A 109 -7.27 -17.62 -10.36
N GLU A 110 -8.29 -18.17 -9.69
CA GLU A 110 -9.62 -17.55 -9.63
C GLU A 110 -9.58 -16.19 -8.94
N ARG A 111 -8.84 -16.10 -7.83
CA ARG A 111 -8.68 -14.83 -7.10
C ARG A 111 -8.04 -13.74 -7.93
N ARG A 112 -7.06 -14.08 -8.78
CA ARG A 112 -6.44 -13.13 -9.69
C ARG A 112 -7.43 -12.64 -10.75
N LEU A 113 -8.22 -13.55 -11.30
CA LEU A 113 -9.23 -13.22 -12.32
C LEU A 113 -10.34 -12.30 -11.80
N ILE A 114 -10.71 -12.42 -10.52
CA ILE A 114 -11.72 -11.55 -9.88
C ILE A 114 -11.12 -10.29 -9.24
N GLY A 115 -9.83 -10.00 -9.45
CA GLY A 115 -9.18 -8.78 -8.93
C GLY A 115 -8.92 -8.78 -7.43
N LYS A 116 -8.88 -9.95 -6.78
CA LYS A 116 -8.56 -10.08 -5.34
C LYS A 116 -7.09 -10.29 -5.03
N CYS A 117 -6.24 -10.29 -6.05
CA CYS A 117 -4.78 -10.32 -5.88
C CYS A 117 -4.22 -8.90 -5.92
N PRO A 118 -3.28 -8.54 -5.03
CA PRO A 118 -2.48 -7.34 -5.19
C PRO A 118 -1.80 -7.32 -6.56
N LEU A 119 -1.78 -6.15 -7.19
CA LEU A 119 -1.03 -5.94 -8.42
C LEU A 119 0.47 -6.01 -8.13
N THR A 120 1.21 -6.63 -9.04
CA THR A 120 2.67 -6.54 -9.04
C THR A 120 3.11 -5.11 -9.37
N PRO A 121 4.29 -4.64 -8.89
CA PRO A 121 4.80 -3.33 -9.28
C PRO A 121 4.87 -3.14 -10.80
N GLU A 122 5.19 -4.20 -11.55
CA GLU A 122 5.20 -4.18 -13.02
C GLU A 122 3.80 -3.95 -13.63
N GLU A 123 2.76 -4.60 -13.09
CA GLU A 123 1.38 -4.35 -13.53
C GLU A 123 0.94 -2.91 -13.22
N VAL A 124 1.30 -2.39 -12.04
CA VAL A 124 1.03 -1.00 -11.68
C VAL A 124 1.72 -0.05 -12.65
N ASP A 125 2.98 -0.29 -12.97
CA ASP A 125 3.77 0.48 -13.92
C ASP A 125 3.10 0.57 -15.31
N LEU A 126 2.70 -0.58 -15.86
CA LEU A 126 2.00 -0.65 -17.14
C LEU A 126 0.69 0.16 -17.13
N ILE A 127 -0.07 0.09 -16.04
CA ILE A 127 -1.31 0.85 -15.89
C ILE A 127 -1.03 2.36 -15.81
N LEU A 128 0.01 2.78 -15.08
CA LEU A 128 0.41 4.18 -15.00
C LEU A 128 0.80 4.74 -16.37
N ARG A 129 1.56 3.98 -17.16
CA ARG A 129 1.90 4.37 -18.54
C ARG A 129 0.68 4.45 -19.44
N ALA A 130 -0.24 3.49 -19.35
CA ALA A 130 -1.49 3.54 -20.10
C ALA A 130 -2.36 4.76 -19.75
N MET A 131 -2.25 5.26 -18.51
CA MET A 131 -2.91 6.51 -18.08
C MET A 131 -2.17 7.79 -18.52
N GLY A 132 -1.01 7.67 -19.17
CA GLY A 132 -0.23 8.79 -19.68
C GLY A 132 0.80 9.36 -18.70
N PHE A 133 1.16 8.62 -17.65
CA PHE A 133 2.31 8.95 -16.82
C PHE A 133 3.61 8.43 -17.46
N ASP A 134 4.66 9.23 -17.35
CA ASP A 134 5.98 8.96 -17.93
C ASP A 134 7.07 9.06 -16.85
N ASN A 135 8.32 8.81 -17.25
CA ASN A 135 9.51 8.85 -16.39
C ASN A 135 9.81 10.23 -15.76
N THR A 136 9.08 11.30 -16.14
CA THR A 136 9.21 12.63 -15.51
C THR A 136 8.32 12.79 -14.28
N THR A 137 7.38 11.85 -14.07
CA THR A 137 6.42 11.86 -12.98
C THR A 137 7.11 11.61 -11.65
N LEU A 138 6.97 12.55 -10.71
CA LEU A 138 7.42 12.37 -9.33
C LEU A 138 6.44 11.47 -8.59
N ILE A 139 6.91 10.34 -8.08
CA ILE A 139 6.10 9.36 -7.36
C ILE A 139 6.54 9.30 -5.90
N TYR A 140 5.60 9.45 -4.98
CA TYR A 140 5.78 9.14 -3.57
C TYR A 140 5.22 7.73 -3.27
N LEU A 141 6.11 6.78 -3.02
CA LEU A 141 5.78 5.41 -2.70
C LEU A 141 5.63 5.24 -1.18
N ALA A 142 4.39 4.99 -0.78
CA ALA A 142 4.00 4.77 0.61
C ALA A 142 3.81 3.27 0.87
N SER A 143 4.85 2.45 0.74
CA SER A 143 4.80 1.00 1.04
C SER A 143 5.83 0.60 2.07
N GLY A 144 5.57 -0.48 2.82
CA GLY A 144 6.57 -1.17 3.61
C GLY A 144 7.49 -2.04 2.75
N GLU A 145 8.10 -3.04 3.37
CA GLU A 145 8.99 -3.97 2.70
C GLU A 145 8.21 -4.91 1.77
N LEU A 146 8.44 -4.75 0.47
CA LEU A 146 7.77 -5.54 -0.56
C LEU A 146 8.34 -6.96 -0.59
N PHE A 147 7.47 -7.96 -0.58
CA PHE A 147 7.89 -9.35 -0.63
C PHE A 147 8.47 -9.70 -2.02
N GLY A 148 9.65 -10.34 -2.03
CA GLY A 148 10.46 -10.51 -3.25
C GLY A 148 11.34 -9.31 -3.61
N GLY A 149 11.22 -8.21 -2.86
CA GLY A 149 12.16 -7.07 -2.82
C GLY A 149 12.54 -6.54 -4.19
N LYS A 150 13.86 -6.43 -4.43
CA LYS A 150 14.44 -5.84 -5.65
C LYS A 150 13.99 -6.53 -6.93
N ARG A 151 13.57 -7.80 -6.91
CA ARG A 151 13.10 -8.50 -8.12
C ARG A 151 11.89 -7.78 -8.73
N PHE A 152 10.96 -7.37 -7.88
CA PHE A 152 9.74 -6.70 -8.31
C PHE A 152 9.90 -5.18 -8.42
N MET A 153 10.81 -4.57 -7.64
CA MET A 153 11.02 -3.12 -7.68
C MET A 153 11.91 -2.63 -8.82
N LYS A 154 12.89 -3.42 -9.27
CA LYS A 154 13.81 -3.01 -10.34
C LYS A 154 13.11 -2.54 -11.62
N PRO A 155 12.10 -3.25 -12.17
CA PRO A 155 11.37 -2.78 -13.34
C PRO A 155 10.66 -1.45 -13.09
N PHE A 156 10.02 -1.32 -11.93
CA PHE A 156 9.28 -0.12 -11.53
C PHE A 156 10.21 1.11 -11.41
N GLU A 157 11.35 0.96 -10.73
CA GLU A 157 12.37 2.01 -10.58
C GLU A 157 13.00 2.42 -11.93
N ALA A 158 13.16 1.45 -12.85
CA ALA A 158 13.68 1.74 -14.18
C ALA A 158 12.71 2.58 -15.02
N MET A 159 11.40 2.40 -14.84
CA MET A 159 10.40 3.17 -15.59
C MET A 159 10.06 4.51 -14.94
N PHE A 160 10.05 4.58 -13.62
CA PHE A 160 9.83 5.79 -12.84
C PHE A 160 11.05 6.11 -11.95
N PRO A 161 12.08 6.77 -12.51
CA PRO A 161 13.32 7.06 -11.79
C PRO A 161 13.15 8.14 -10.71
N ARG A 162 12.09 8.97 -10.78
CA ARG A 162 11.76 9.99 -9.77
C ARG A 162 10.87 9.38 -8.68
N LEU A 163 11.46 8.50 -7.88
CA LEU A 163 10.78 7.78 -6.81
C LEU A 163 11.26 8.25 -5.45
N GLU A 164 10.32 8.73 -4.65
CA GLU A 164 10.52 9.18 -3.28
C GLU A 164 9.74 8.29 -2.31
N ASN A 165 10.24 8.06 -1.11
CA ASN A 165 9.58 7.30 -0.06
C ASN A 165 9.84 7.92 1.32
N HIS A 166 9.30 7.31 2.38
CA HIS A 166 9.46 7.81 3.74
C HIS A 166 10.93 7.91 4.20
N SER A 167 11.85 7.10 3.64
CA SER A 167 13.28 7.12 3.97
C SER A 167 14.05 8.20 3.21
N THR A 168 13.65 8.55 1.98
CA THR A 168 14.32 9.57 1.16
C THR A 168 13.78 10.99 1.41
N VAL A 169 12.47 11.11 1.65
CA VAL A 169 11.83 12.38 2.02
C VAL A 169 11.96 12.64 3.52
N GLY A 170 12.12 11.58 4.31
CA GLY A 170 12.29 11.65 5.75
C GLY A 170 13.36 12.67 6.18
N PRO A 171 13.20 13.29 7.35
CA PRO A 171 14.15 14.25 7.85
C PRO A 171 15.48 13.53 8.11
N GLY A 172 16.52 13.80 7.31
CA GLY A 172 17.86 13.43 7.72
C GLY A 172 18.20 14.14 9.04
N LYS A 173 18.50 13.35 10.09
CA LYS A 173 18.76 13.70 11.50
C LYS A 173 17.52 13.87 12.41
N LEU A 174 16.83 12.77 12.68
CA LEU A 174 16.47 12.50 14.07
C LEU A 174 17.42 11.41 14.55
N GLU A 175 18.46 11.84 15.25
CA GLU A 175 19.21 10.94 16.13
C GLU A 175 18.21 10.20 17.02
N GLU A 176 18.42 8.89 17.09
CA GLU A 176 18.12 8.03 18.23
C GLU A 176 16.77 8.26 18.92
N ASN A 177 15.76 7.45 18.55
CA ASN A 177 14.80 6.94 19.52
C ASN A 177 14.27 5.58 19.05
N THR A 178 15.19 4.63 18.89
CA THR A 178 14.87 3.20 19.00
C THR A 178 14.67 2.89 20.48
N GLN A 179 13.55 3.30 21.06
CA GLN A 179 13.08 2.71 22.32
C GLN A 179 11.59 2.94 22.53
N ARG A 180 10.90 1.82 22.80
CA ARG A 180 9.48 1.64 23.15
C ARG A 180 8.48 1.53 22.00
N ALA A 181 8.58 0.40 21.30
CA ALA A 181 7.40 -0.36 20.90
C ALA A 181 7.45 -1.78 21.52
N SER A 182 7.75 -1.86 22.81
CA SER A 182 7.51 -3.04 23.63
C SER A 182 6.58 -2.63 24.76
N GLY A 183 5.32 -3.06 24.68
CA GLY A 183 4.37 -2.95 25.79
C GLY A 183 3.07 -2.21 25.44
N ILE A 184 2.18 -2.87 24.70
CA ILE A 184 0.74 -2.83 24.99
C ILE A 184 0.23 -4.25 24.78
N GLY A 185 0.07 -4.97 25.88
CA GLY A 185 -0.30 -6.38 25.93
C GLY A 185 -0.38 -6.84 27.38
N SER A 186 -1.36 -6.31 28.11
CA SER A 186 -1.93 -6.87 29.34
C SER A 186 -3.32 -6.26 29.49
#